data_AF-A0A3C1LKY3-F1
#
_entry.id   AF-A0A3C1LKY3-F1
#
_cell.length_a   1.000
_cell.length_b   1.000
_cell.length_c   1.000
_cell.angle_alpha   90.00
_cell.angle_beta   90.00
_cell.angle_gamma   90.00
#
_symmetry.space_group_name_H-M   'P 1'
#
loop_
_entity.id
_entity.type
_entity.pdbx_description
1 polymer ?
#
loop_
_entity_poly.entity_id
_entity_poly.type
_entity_poly.pdbx_seq_one_letter_code
_entity_poly.pdbx_strand_id
1 'polypeptide(L)'
;YAKNQEQFQLLSSVENIFPSQFKAIFAAKERAESHAIFKDMPGKKGEENYDLTFRFDLLKEFLPPKSEKKRDTAKSQKGDKGASDSKDSINVSVGVYPKAFLETTRSIFKQEPLSYSFLLRRIITFIRRIFTNEKETDRGYPTKMTTLKAFLILKFLYYLGCIKPEKHKVQKEVKVDARYEEFFTEHQDFFDTNAKKSVFMTGVLARHLLDIQSLNRGATPFRKRLNGLKLNPALINRIFTEAIEKLEQYDQNYYRELQSDIAQLMITGGLEELSNDEISYLFTLGMSLNKQFKTKKPEETENKE
;
A
#
# COMPACT_ATOMS: atom_id res chain seq x y z
N TYR A 1 -26.62 -27.42 1.94
CA TYR A 1 -26.83 -27.35 3.40
C TYR A 1 -25.85 -26.40 4.10
N ALA A 2 -24.53 -26.61 4.10
CA ALA A 2 -23.57 -25.69 4.75
C ALA A 2 -23.60 -24.22 4.25
N LYS A 3 -23.92 -24.01 2.97
CA LYS A 3 -23.94 -22.69 2.30
C LYS A 3 -25.09 -21.77 2.74
N ASN A 4 -26.28 -22.34 2.99
CA ASN A 4 -27.40 -21.60 3.56
C ASN A 4 -27.14 -21.26 5.03
N GLN A 5 -26.37 -22.09 5.73
CA GLN A 5 -26.07 -21.88 7.14
C GLN A 5 -25.16 -20.66 7.36
N GLU A 6 -24.13 -20.44 6.53
CA GLU A 6 -23.25 -19.26 6.65
C GLU A 6 -23.96 -17.94 6.31
N GLN A 7 -24.78 -17.91 5.25
CA GLN A 7 -25.57 -16.71 4.90
C GLN A 7 -26.65 -16.42 5.94
N PHE A 8 -27.32 -17.45 6.46
CA PHE A 8 -28.33 -17.32 7.52
C PHE A 8 -27.72 -16.90 8.86
N GLN A 9 -26.52 -17.39 9.19
CA GLN A 9 -25.75 -16.94 10.35
C GLN A 9 -25.32 -15.47 10.23
N LEU A 10 -25.01 -15.00 9.01
CA LEU A 10 -24.68 -13.60 8.78
C LEU A 10 -25.93 -12.73 8.93
N LEU A 11 -27.08 -13.12 8.34
CA LEU A 11 -28.37 -12.44 8.49
C LEU A 11 -28.84 -12.38 9.96
N SER A 12 -28.82 -13.52 10.67
CA SER A 12 -29.20 -13.58 12.09
C SER A 12 -28.22 -12.83 12.99
N SER A 13 -26.96 -12.67 12.58
CA SER A 13 -25.99 -11.83 13.31
C SER A 13 -26.15 -10.32 13.04
N VAL A 14 -26.82 -9.94 11.95
CA VAL A 14 -27.14 -8.54 11.63
C VAL A 14 -28.31 -8.04 12.48
N GLU A 15 -29.22 -8.92 12.91
CA GLU A 15 -30.33 -8.59 13.83
C GLU A 15 -29.85 -8.03 15.19
N ASN A 16 -28.59 -8.26 15.55
CA ASN A 16 -27.96 -7.73 16.77
C ASN A 16 -27.01 -6.54 16.53
N ILE A 17 -27.03 -5.90 15.36
CA ILE A 17 -26.23 -4.69 15.11
C ILE A 17 -27.00 -3.48 15.63
N PHE A 18 -26.46 -2.82 16.65
CA PHE A 18 -27.09 -1.66 17.25
C PHE A 18 -26.93 -0.42 16.37
N PRO A 19 -27.88 0.54 16.37
CA PRO A 19 -27.75 1.81 15.64
C PRO A 19 -26.45 2.58 15.96
N SER A 20 -25.94 2.45 17.19
CA SER A 20 -24.65 3.00 17.60
C SER A 20 -23.47 2.46 16.80
N GLN A 21 -23.50 1.18 16.40
CA GLN A 21 -22.43 0.56 15.62
C GLN A 21 -22.39 1.12 14.20
N PHE A 22 -23.55 1.31 13.57
CA PHE A 22 -23.63 2.00 12.28
C PHE A 22 -23.11 3.44 12.37
N LYS A 23 -23.51 4.20 13.40
CA LYS A 23 -23.02 5.56 13.62
C LYS A 23 -21.48 5.61 13.72
N ALA A 24 -20.88 4.68 14.46
CA ALA A 24 -19.43 4.58 14.58
C ALA A 24 -18.74 4.19 13.25
N ILE A 25 -19.34 3.28 12.46
CA ILE A 25 -18.84 2.95 11.11
C ILE A 25 -18.84 4.18 10.21
N PHE A 26 -19.93 4.94 10.18
CA PHE A 26 -20.00 6.17 9.38
C PHE A 26 -19.00 7.23 9.85
N ALA A 27 -18.86 7.45 11.16
CA ALA A 27 -17.90 8.40 11.71
C ALA A 27 -16.45 8.00 11.40
N ALA A 28 -16.11 6.71 11.53
CA ALA A 28 -14.78 6.20 11.17
C ALA A 28 -14.50 6.34 9.67
N LYS A 29 -15.51 6.09 8.82
CA LYS A 29 -15.43 6.28 7.38
C LYS A 29 -15.17 7.75 7.03
N GLU A 30 -15.98 8.66 7.54
CA GLU A 30 -15.85 10.10 7.28
C GLU A 30 -14.47 10.62 7.69
N ARG A 31 -14.00 10.23 8.88
CA ARG A 31 -12.66 10.58 9.37
C ARG A 31 -11.54 10.01 8.51
N ALA A 32 -11.68 8.78 7.99
CA ALA A 32 -10.66 8.19 7.11
C ALA A 32 -10.60 8.93 5.77
N GLU A 33 -11.74 9.33 5.22
CA GLU A 33 -11.88 9.99 3.93
C GLU A 33 -11.54 11.49 3.96
N SER A 34 -11.44 12.11 5.14
CA SER A 34 -11.18 13.54 5.27
C SER A 34 -9.72 13.94 4.99
N HIS A 35 -8.80 12.97 5.00
CA HIS A 35 -7.38 13.24 4.77
C HIS A 35 -7.11 13.72 3.32
N ALA A 36 -6.29 14.75 3.17
CA ALA A 36 -6.03 15.42 1.88
C ALA A 36 -5.45 14.46 0.82
N ILE A 37 -4.70 13.44 1.26
CA ILE A 37 -4.11 12.42 0.37
C ILE A 37 -5.12 11.57 -0.40
N PHE A 38 -6.39 11.61 -0.02
CA PHE A 38 -7.49 10.91 -0.67
C PHE A 38 -8.39 11.83 -1.49
N LYS A 39 -8.06 13.12 -1.57
CA LYS A 39 -8.83 14.14 -2.27
C LYS A 39 -8.23 14.46 -3.64
N ASP A 40 -9.10 14.93 -4.54
CA ASP A 40 -8.70 15.47 -5.85
C ASP A 40 -7.79 14.52 -6.65
N MET A 41 -8.11 13.23 -6.61
CA MET A 41 -7.35 12.21 -7.32
C MET A 41 -7.64 12.30 -8.82
N PRO A 42 -6.63 12.16 -9.69
CA PRO A 42 -6.83 12.28 -11.13
C PRO A 42 -7.75 11.17 -11.65
N GLY A 43 -8.82 11.57 -12.33
CA GLY A 43 -9.71 10.66 -13.06
C GLY A 43 -9.01 9.99 -14.25
N LYS A 44 -9.71 9.09 -14.94
CA LYS A 44 -9.21 8.62 -16.24
C LYS A 44 -9.21 9.76 -17.25
N LYS A 45 -8.55 9.56 -18.39
CA LYS A 45 -8.47 10.58 -19.45
C LYS A 45 -9.88 11.06 -19.85
N GLY A 46 -10.17 12.32 -19.57
CA GLY A 46 -11.46 12.96 -19.87
C GLY A 46 -12.51 12.84 -18.74
N GLU A 47 -12.18 12.20 -17.63
CA GLU A 47 -13.01 12.18 -16.41
C GLU A 47 -12.52 13.26 -15.44
N GLU A 48 -13.45 13.80 -14.64
CA GLU A 48 -13.13 14.73 -13.56
C GLU A 48 -12.28 14.07 -12.47
N ASN A 49 -11.59 14.91 -11.70
CA ASN A 49 -10.95 14.43 -10.48
C ASN A 49 -11.99 13.91 -9.49
N TYR A 50 -11.59 12.99 -8.62
CA TYR A 50 -12.49 12.34 -7.68
C TYR A 50 -11.87 12.17 -6.30
N ASP A 51 -12.73 12.07 -5.28
CA ASP A 51 -12.33 11.71 -3.94
C ASP A 51 -12.32 10.18 -3.77
N LEU A 52 -11.25 9.63 -3.22
CA LEU A 52 -11.18 8.22 -2.88
C LEU A 52 -12.01 7.96 -1.61
N THR A 53 -13.16 7.31 -1.79
CA THR A 53 -14.06 6.94 -0.70
C THR A 53 -13.97 5.46 -0.34
N PHE A 54 -14.10 5.14 0.94
CA PHE A 54 -14.20 3.78 1.42
C PHE A 54 -15.54 3.18 1.05
N ARG A 55 -15.48 1.97 0.50
CA ARG A 55 -16.63 1.13 0.20
C ARG A 55 -16.22 -0.32 0.46
N PHE A 56 -17.16 -1.15 0.90
CA PHE A 56 -16.87 -2.55 1.25
C PHE A 56 -16.38 -3.38 0.05
N ASP A 57 -16.66 -2.98 -1.19
CA ASP A 57 -16.07 -3.60 -2.38
C ASP A 57 -14.55 -3.48 -2.44
N LEU A 58 -13.95 -2.42 -1.88
CA LEU A 58 -12.49 -2.27 -1.81
C LEU A 58 -11.83 -3.40 -0.99
N LEU A 59 -12.50 -3.89 0.06
CA LEU A 59 -12.00 -5.03 0.85
C LEU A 59 -11.88 -6.29 0.01
N LYS A 60 -12.73 -6.48 -1.01
CA LYS A 60 -12.72 -7.67 -1.87
C LYS A 60 -11.45 -7.76 -2.69
N GLU A 61 -10.85 -6.62 -3.07
CA GLU A 61 -9.58 -6.58 -3.82
C GLU A 61 -8.47 -7.28 -3.04
N PHE A 62 -8.42 -7.06 -1.72
CA PHE A 62 -7.38 -7.59 -0.83
C PHE A 62 -7.73 -8.94 -0.19
N LEU A 63 -9.00 -9.35 -0.24
CA LEU A 63 -9.50 -10.59 0.36
C LEU A 63 -10.05 -11.55 -0.72
N PRO A 64 -9.24 -11.94 -1.73
CA PRO A 64 -9.70 -12.81 -2.80
C PRO A 64 -10.07 -14.21 -2.28
N PRO A 65 -10.88 -14.98 -3.02
CA PRO A 65 -11.15 -16.37 -2.68
C PRO A 65 -9.85 -17.17 -2.57
N LYS A 66 -9.83 -18.18 -1.69
CA LYS A 66 -8.74 -19.16 -1.70
C LYS A 66 -8.79 -19.83 -3.07
N SER A 67 -7.71 -19.72 -3.85
CA SER A 67 -7.57 -20.54 -5.06
C SER A 67 -7.62 -22.00 -4.62
N GLU A 68 -8.66 -22.73 -5.01
CA GLU A 68 -8.66 -24.18 -4.89
C GLU A 68 -7.47 -24.68 -5.71
N LYS A 69 -6.45 -25.22 -5.03
CA LYS A 69 -5.42 -25.98 -5.73
C LYS A 69 -6.15 -27.13 -6.42
N LYS A 70 -6.22 -27.12 -7.75
CA LYS A 70 -6.52 -28.34 -8.50
C LYS A 70 -5.53 -29.39 -7.99
N ARG A 71 -6.03 -30.45 -7.37
CA ARG A 71 -5.21 -31.63 -7.10
C ARG A 71 -4.83 -32.17 -8.47
N ASP A 72 -3.55 -32.19 -8.77
CA ASP A 72 -3.01 -32.88 -9.93
C ASP A 72 -3.30 -34.38 -9.79
N THR A 73 -4.46 -34.83 -10.27
CA THR A 73 -4.62 -36.24 -10.62
C THR A 73 -3.94 -36.44 -11.96
N ALA A 74 -2.63 -36.67 -11.89
CA ALA A 74 -1.87 -37.18 -13.01
C ALA A 74 -2.49 -38.51 -13.48
N LYS A 75 -3.10 -38.51 -14.66
CA LYS A 75 -3.10 -39.67 -15.55
C LYS A 75 -2.69 -39.21 -16.94
N SER A 76 -1.54 -39.77 -17.33
CA SER A 76 -0.89 -39.69 -18.62
C SER A 76 -1.84 -39.93 -19.78
N GLN A 77 -1.80 -39.07 -20.80
CA GLN A 77 -1.85 -39.49 -22.20
C GLN A 77 -1.25 -38.40 -23.11
N LYS A 78 -0.24 -38.81 -23.87
CA LYS A 78 0.44 -38.09 -24.95
C LYS A 78 -0.54 -37.60 -26.01
N GLY A 79 -0.35 -36.39 -26.52
CA GLY A 79 -1.00 -35.96 -27.76
C GLY A 79 -0.91 -34.46 -28.04
N ASP A 80 0.11 -34.11 -28.83
CA ASP A 80 0.15 -33.05 -29.84
C ASP A 80 0.15 -31.55 -29.47
N LYS A 81 0.91 -30.80 -30.30
CA LYS A 81 1.27 -29.39 -30.19
C LYS A 81 0.11 -28.47 -30.60
N GLY A 82 -0.13 -27.41 -29.84
CA GLY A 82 -1.01 -26.31 -30.22
C GLY A 82 -0.89 -25.11 -29.29
N ALA A 83 -0.75 -23.92 -29.90
CA ALA A 83 -0.61 -22.57 -29.35
C ALA A 83 -1.07 -22.31 -27.89
N SER A 84 -0.18 -21.68 -27.12
CA SER A 84 -0.46 -21.17 -25.77
C SER A 84 -1.24 -19.85 -25.83
N ASP A 85 -2.56 -19.93 -25.80
CA ASP A 85 -3.42 -18.82 -25.35
C ASP A 85 -3.75 -19.05 -23.86
N SER A 86 -2.90 -18.51 -22.98
CA SER A 86 -3.17 -18.46 -21.54
C SER A 86 -4.17 -17.36 -21.20
N LYS A 87 -5.44 -17.60 -21.54
CA LYS A 87 -6.56 -16.94 -20.86
C LYS A 87 -6.83 -17.69 -19.55
N ASP A 88 -6.21 -17.23 -18.47
CA ASP A 88 -6.68 -17.51 -17.12
C ASP A 88 -8.04 -16.83 -16.93
N SER A 89 -9.10 -17.49 -17.41
CA SER A 89 -10.46 -17.12 -17.11
C SER A 89 -10.74 -17.47 -15.66
N ILE A 90 -10.70 -16.45 -14.79
CA ILE A 90 -11.26 -16.52 -13.45
C ILE A 90 -12.76 -16.76 -13.63
N ASN A 91 -13.20 -18.00 -13.48
CA ASN A 91 -14.61 -18.36 -13.37
C ASN A 91 -15.11 -17.81 -12.02
N VAL A 92 -15.56 -16.55 -12.02
CA VAL A 92 -16.25 -15.96 -10.87
C VAL A 92 -17.64 -16.58 -10.84
N SER A 93 -17.82 -17.59 -9.98
CA SER A 93 -19.17 -18.04 -9.67
C SER A 93 -19.94 -16.86 -9.05
N VAL A 94 -20.97 -16.42 -9.76
CA VAL A 94 -21.90 -15.37 -9.32
C VAL A 94 -22.44 -15.77 -7.95
N GLY A 95 -22.15 -14.96 -6.92
CA GLY A 95 -22.78 -15.07 -5.60
C GLY A 95 -21.99 -15.77 -4.48
N VAL A 96 -20.70 -16.13 -4.65
CA VAL A 96 -19.89 -16.68 -3.54
C VAL A 96 -18.85 -15.66 -3.06
N TYR A 97 -19.08 -15.09 -1.88
CA TYR A 97 -18.12 -14.23 -1.22
C TYR A 97 -16.99 -15.05 -0.57
N PRO A 98 -15.71 -14.62 -0.69
CA PRO A 98 -14.60 -15.27 0.00
C PRO A 98 -14.83 -15.30 1.51
N LYS A 99 -14.55 -16.44 2.16
CA LYS A 99 -14.66 -16.59 3.62
C LYS A 99 -13.95 -15.46 4.39
N ALA A 100 -12.72 -15.12 3.97
CA ALA A 100 -11.96 -14.03 4.57
C ALA A 100 -12.64 -12.66 4.45
N PHE A 101 -13.33 -12.40 3.32
CA PHE A 101 -14.11 -11.18 3.13
C PHE A 101 -15.32 -11.14 4.07
N LEU A 102 -16.07 -12.25 4.17
CA LEU A 102 -17.24 -12.33 5.05
C LEU A 102 -16.86 -12.20 6.53
N GLU A 103 -15.80 -12.87 6.95
CA GLU A 103 -15.28 -12.78 8.32
C GLU A 103 -14.83 -11.35 8.65
N THR A 104 -14.05 -10.72 7.76
CA THR A 104 -13.61 -9.34 7.95
C THR A 104 -14.80 -8.37 8.01
N THR A 105 -15.77 -8.54 7.11
CA THR A 105 -16.99 -7.71 7.08
C THR A 105 -17.80 -7.87 8.36
N ARG A 106 -17.97 -9.11 8.85
CA ARG A 106 -18.65 -9.39 10.12
C ARG A 106 -17.95 -8.72 11.30
N SER A 107 -16.62 -8.81 11.37
CA SER A 107 -15.84 -8.17 12.43
C SER A 107 -15.94 -6.65 12.36
N ILE A 108 -16.02 -6.04 11.18
CA ILE A 108 -16.29 -4.59 11.03
C ILE A 108 -17.66 -4.23 11.62
N PHE A 109 -18.71 -4.96 11.25
CA PHE A 109 -20.06 -4.69 11.75
C PHE A 109 -20.18 -4.87 13.27
N LYS A 110 -19.49 -5.87 13.82
CA LYS A 110 -19.44 -6.12 15.26
C LYS A 110 -18.40 -5.28 16.01
N GLN A 111 -17.56 -4.54 15.29
CA GLN A 111 -16.41 -3.80 15.83
C GLN A 111 -15.45 -4.69 16.63
N GLU A 112 -15.25 -5.91 16.14
CA GLU A 112 -14.31 -6.87 16.71
C GLU A 112 -12.87 -6.57 16.22
N PRO A 113 -11.86 -6.89 17.05
CA PRO A 113 -10.46 -6.76 16.65
C PRO A 113 -10.12 -7.60 15.42
N LEU A 114 -9.39 -7.00 14.49
CA LEU A 114 -8.82 -7.62 13.30
C LEU A 114 -7.30 -7.70 13.43
N SER A 115 -6.72 -8.79 12.92
CA SER A 115 -5.27 -8.95 12.90
C SER A 115 -4.63 -8.02 11.86
N TYR A 116 -3.86 -7.04 12.33
CA TYR A 116 -3.10 -6.12 11.48
C TYR A 116 -2.13 -6.85 10.55
N SER A 117 -1.36 -7.80 11.09
CA SER A 117 -0.42 -8.61 10.31
C SER A 117 -1.09 -9.46 9.23
N PHE A 118 -2.29 -10.00 9.50
CA PHE A 118 -3.08 -10.69 8.49
C PHE A 118 -3.50 -9.75 7.34
N LEU A 119 -4.02 -8.57 7.68
CA LEU A 119 -4.46 -7.58 6.69
C LEU A 119 -3.28 -7.07 5.86
N LEU A 120 -2.18 -6.69 6.50
CA LEU A 120 -0.96 -6.26 5.80
C LEU A 120 -0.45 -7.32 4.84
N ARG A 121 -0.36 -8.59 5.27
CA ARG A 121 0.06 -9.69 4.41
C ARG A 121 -0.83 -9.84 3.17
N ARG A 122 -2.14 -9.70 3.34
CA ARG A 122 -3.12 -9.75 2.24
C ARG A 122 -2.94 -8.58 1.28
N ILE A 123 -2.84 -7.37 1.82
CA ILE A 123 -2.60 -6.12 1.09
C ILE A 123 -1.32 -6.23 0.26
N ILE A 124 -0.19 -6.53 0.89
CA ILE A 124 1.09 -6.53 0.21
C ILE A 124 1.20 -7.66 -0.81
N THR A 125 0.57 -8.81 -0.58
CA THR A 125 0.51 -9.88 -1.59
C THR A 125 -0.17 -9.40 -2.87
N PHE A 126 -1.28 -8.66 -2.74
CA PHE A 126 -1.99 -8.10 -3.88
C PHE A 126 -1.18 -6.98 -4.56
N ILE A 127 -0.62 -6.05 -3.78
CA ILE A 127 0.25 -4.97 -4.29
C ILE A 127 1.44 -5.54 -5.06
N ARG A 128 2.14 -6.54 -4.51
CA ARG A 128 3.28 -7.20 -5.17
C ARG A 128 2.89 -7.80 -6.53
N ARG A 129 1.69 -8.39 -6.63
CA ARG A 129 1.16 -8.93 -7.89
C ARG A 129 0.90 -7.82 -8.91
N ILE A 130 0.25 -6.73 -8.50
CA ILE A 130 0.01 -5.56 -9.36
C ILE A 130 1.34 -4.99 -9.82
N PHE A 131 2.25 -4.71 -8.89
CA PHE A 131 3.58 -4.20 -9.18
C PHE A 131 4.34 -5.11 -10.16
N THR A 132 4.39 -6.42 -9.93
CA THR A 132 5.16 -7.32 -10.82
C THR A 132 4.61 -7.35 -12.24
N ASN A 133 3.30 -7.17 -12.41
CA ASN A 133 2.62 -7.22 -13.71
C ASN A 133 2.43 -5.83 -14.37
N GLU A 134 2.86 -4.77 -13.69
CA GLU A 134 2.71 -3.39 -14.15
C GLU A 134 3.66 -3.12 -15.32
N LYS A 135 3.13 -2.51 -16.38
CA LYS A 135 3.91 -2.12 -17.55
C LYS A 135 4.61 -0.80 -17.28
N GLU A 136 5.74 -0.55 -17.92
CA GLU A 136 6.44 0.73 -17.81
C GLU A 136 5.55 1.92 -18.22
N THR A 137 4.68 1.71 -19.21
CA THR A 137 3.67 2.69 -19.66
C THR A 137 2.69 3.12 -18.56
N ASP A 138 2.46 2.26 -17.58
CA ASP A 138 1.54 2.53 -16.48
C ASP A 138 2.14 3.53 -15.47
N ARG A 139 3.45 3.78 -15.55
CA ARG A 139 4.21 4.73 -14.71
C ARG A 139 3.97 4.56 -13.21
N GLY A 140 3.64 3.37 -12.72
CA GLY A 140 3.36 3.11 -11.31
C GLY A 140 1.93 3.41 -10.87
N TYR A 141 1.03 3.79 -11.78
CA TYR A 141 -0.31 4.23 -11.44
C TYR A 141 -1.18 3.12 -10.82
N PRO A 142 -1.27 1.89 -11.39
CA PRO A 142 -1.94 0.77 -10.74
C PRO A 142 -1.44 0.49 -9.33
N THR A 143 -0.11 0.44 -9.14
CA THR A 143 0.50 0.20 -7.81
C THR A 143 0.13 1.33 -6.85
N LYS A 144 0.24 2.58 -7.29
CA LYS A 144 -0.11 3.77 -6.50
C LYS A 144 -1.57 3.71 -6.04
N MET A 145 -2.50 3.52 -6.95
CA MET A 145 -3.93 3.53 -6.63
C MET A 145 -4.31 2.40 -5.68
N THR A 146 -3.77 1.20 -5.90
CA THR A 146 -3.97 0.05 -5.02
C THR A 146 -3.44 0.31 -3.62
N THR A 147 -2.28 0.95 -3.51
CA THR A 147 -1.64 1.26 -2.22
C THR A 147 -2.45 2.29 -1.42
N LEU A 148 -2.99 3.31 -2.09
CA LEU A 148 -3.84 4.33 -1.46
C LEU A 148 -5.19 3.77 -1.01
N LYS A 149 -5.83 2.90 -1.82
CA LYS A 149 -7.03 2.15 -1.38
C LYS A 149 -6.75 1.35 -0.12
N ALA A 150 -5.63 0.64 -0.07
CA ALA A 150 -5.23 -0.09 1.13
C ALA A 150 -5.01 0.85 2.32
N PHE A 151 -4.44 2.03 2.11
CA PHE A 151 -4.20 2.99 3.20
C PHE A 151 -5.50 3.53 3.77
N LEU A 152 -6.46 3.85 2.90
CA LEU A 152 -7.81 4.26 3.30
C LEU A 152 -8.53 3.17 4.11
N ILE A 153 -8.41 1.91 3.70
CA ILE A 153 -8.96 0.78 4.45
C ILE A 153 -8.32 0.68 5.85
N LEU A 154 -7.00 0.77 5.93
CA LEU A 154 -6.29 0.69 7.22
C LEU A 154 -6.68 1.86 8.14
N LYS A 155 -6.77 3.09 7.62
CA LYS A 155 -7.25 4.28 8.34
C LYS A 155 -8.68 4.09 8.87
N PHE A 156 -9.59 3.63 8.00
CA PHE A 156 -10.97 3.32 8.39
C PHE A 156 -11.03 2.30 9.52
N LEU A 157 -10.31 1.18 9.40
CA LEU A 157 -10.29 0.11 10.39
C LEU A 157 -9.63 0.55 11.71
N TYR A 158 -8.62 1.41 11.65
CA TYR A 158 -8.01 2.03 12.81
C TYR A 158 -8.99 2.95 13.54
N TYR A 159 -9.64 3.87 12.83
CA TYR A 159 -10.61 4.80 13.43
C TYR A 159 -11.86 4.11 13.96
N LEU A 160 -12.26 2.98 13.38
CA LEU A 160 -13.33 2.15 13.89
C LEU A 160 -12.92 1.37 15.17
N GLY A 161 -11.63 1.29 15.47
CA GLY A 161 -11.09 0.52 16.59
C GLY A 161 -10.92 -0.98 16.31
N CYS A 162 -11.10 -1.42 15.06
CA CYS A 162 -10.88 -2.80 14.66
C CYS A 162 -9.39 -3.15 14.58
N ILE A 163 -8.52 -2.18 14.29
CA ILE A 163 -7.07 -2.36 14.35
C ILE A 163 -6.53 -1.47 15.46
N LYS A 164 -5.73 -2.06 16.35
CA LYS A 164 -5.08 -1.32 17.43
C LYS A 164 -3.66 -0.94 17.01
N PRO A 165 -3.17 0.23 17.41
CA PRO A 165 -1.76 0.57 17.22
C PRO A 165 -0.91 -0.42 18.01
N GLU A 166 0.19 -0.87 17.43
CA GLU A 166 1.22 -1.55 18.19
C GLU A 166 1.85 -0.53 19.15
N LYS A 167 1.94 -0.88 20.43
CA LYS A 167 2.56 0.00 21.43
C LYS A 167 4.06 -0.01 21.21
N HIS A 168 4.58 0.93 20.44
CA HIS A 168 6.01 1.13 20.33
C HIS A 168 6.54 1.96 21.50
N LYS A 169 7.81 1.74 21.85
CA LYS A 169 8.50 2.57 22.84
C LYS A 169 8.63 3.99 22.29
N VAL A 170 8.49 4.98 23.16
CA VAL A 170 8.75 6.39 22.79
C VAL A 170 10.19 6.49 22.27
N GLN A 171 10.33 6.95 21.03
CA GLN A 171 11.63 7.18 20.40
C GLN A 171 11.98 8.66 20.48
N LYS A 172 13.28 8.97 20.47
CA LYS A 172 13.74 10.35 20.36
C LYS A 172 13.21 10.94 19.05
N GLU A 173 12.56 12.09 19.15
CA GLU A 173 12.08 12.83 18.00
C GLU A 173 13.25 13.26 17.12
N VAL A 174 13.15 12.95 15.84
CA VAL A 174 14.10 13.38 14.80
C VAL A 174 13.36 14.36 13.93
N LYS A 175 13.89 15.59 13.83
CA LYS A 175 13.33 16.61 12.94
C LYS A 175 13.70 16.28 11.50
N VAL A 176 12.70 16.37 10.63
CA VAL A 176 12.85 16.25 9.17
C VAL A 176 12.33 17.50 8.48
N ASP A 177 12.48 17.61 7.16
CA ASP A 177 11.85 18.66 6.35
C ASP A 177 10.36 18.83 6.72
N ALA A 178 9.92 20.09 6.78
CA ALA A 178 8.61 20.46 7.30
C ALA A 178 7.44 19.72 6.62
N ARG A 179 7.53 19.42 5.32
CA ARG A 179 6.46 18.71 4.59
C ARG A 179 6.31 17.28 5.08
N TYR A 180 7.43 16.62 5.42
CA TYR A 180 7.40 15.29 6.01
C TYR A 180 6.90 15.33 7.45
N GLU A 181 7.30 16.34 8.22
CA GLU A 181 6.84 16.49 9.61
C GLU A 181 5.33 16.71 9.70
N GLU A 182 4.78 17.59 8.84
CA GLU A 182 3.34 17.81 8.71
C GLU A 182 2.60 16.50 8.36
N PHE A 183 3.10 15.77 7.35
CA PHE A 183 2.51 14.49 6.93
C PHE A 183 2.56 13.44 8.04
N PHE A 184 3.69 13.30 8.73
CA PHE A 184 3.82 12.33 9.81
C PHE A 184 2.99 12.71 11.04
N THR A 185 2.81 13.99 11.30
CA THR A 185 1.92 14.48 12.36
C THR A 185 0.46 14.17 12.04
N GLU A 186 0.02 14.45 10.79
CA GLU A 186 -1.33 14.12 10.32
C GLU A 186 -1.63 12.61 10.38
N HIS A 187 -0.60 11.78 10.24
CA HIS A 187 -0.71 10.33 10.18
C HIS A 187 0.08 9.61 11.29
N GLN A 188 0.19 10.23 12.45
CA GLN A 188 0.95 9.69 13.59
C GLN A 188 0.43 8.33 14.10
N ASP A 189 -0.86 8.03 13.84
CA ASP A 189 -1.48 6.73 14.10
C ASP A 189 -0.85 5.59 13.28
N PHE A 190 -0.17 5.93 12.19
CA PHE A 190 0.47 4.99 11.28
C PHE A 190 2.00 5.13 11.29
N PHE A 191 2.53 6.35 11.46
CA PHE A 191 3.96 6.68 11.48
C PHE A 191 4.45 7.01 12.89
N ASP A 192 4.24 6.07 13.79
CA ASP A 192 4.52 6.16 15.23
C ASP A 192 5.99 5.91 15.62
N THR A 193 6.85 5.52 14.67
CA THR A 193 8.27 5.24 14.90
C THR A 193 9.14 5.80 13.78
N ASN A 194 10.40 6.15 14.13
CA ASN A 194 11.37 6.64 13.17
C ASN A 194 11.70 5.59 12.10
N ALA A 195 11.66 4.29 12.45
CA ALA A 195 11.82 3.20 11.50
C ALA A 195 10.73 3.21 10.40
N LYS A 196 9.46 3.44 10.78
CA LYS A 196 8.38 3.53 9.78
C LYS A 196 8.55 4.77 8.89
N LYS A 197 8.92 5.90 9.49
CA LYS A 197 9.22 7.16 8.76
C LYS A 197 10.38 6.96 7.78
N SER A 198 11.49 6.35 8.18
CA SER A 198 12.65 6.12 7.32
C SER A 198 12.35 5.18 6.16
N VAL A 199 11.59 4.09 6.39
CA VAL A 199 11.20 3.14 5.34
C VAL A 199 10.32 3.85 4.29
N PHE A 200 9.37 4.67 4.74
CA PHE A 200 8.52 5.47 3.85
C PHE A 200 9.34 6.46 3.02
N MET A 201 10.20 7.25 3.67
CA MET A 201 11.03 8.24 2.98
C MET A 201 12.01 7.59 1.99
N THR A 202 12.54 6.39 2.32
CA THR A 202 13.33 5.58 1.38
C THR A 202 12.51 5.21 0.13
N GLY A 203 11.23 4.89 0.30
CA GLY A 203 10.29 4.67 -0.80
C GLY A 203 10.09 5.90 -1.68
N VAL A 204 9.98 7.08 -1.06
CA VAL A 204 9.88 8.37 -1.79
C VAL A 204 11.13 8.60 -2.64
N LEU A 205 12.33 8.46 -2.05
CA LEU A 205 13.61 8.60 -2.75
C LEU A 205 13.73 7.63 -3.91
N ALA A 206 13.41 6.34 -3.69
CA ALA A 206 13.45 5.33 -4.73
C ALA A 206 12.53 5.68 -5.90
N ARG A 207 11.32 6.20 -5.63
CA ARG A 207 10.42 6.63 -6.70
C ARG A 207 10.94 7.84 -7.47
N HIS A 208 11.54 8.82 -6.80
CA HIS A 208 12.17 9.94 -7.50
C HIS A 208 13.27 9.48 -8.46
N LEU A 209 14.09 8.52 -8.04
CA LEU A 209 15.09 7.90 -8.91
C LEU A 209 14.44 7.19 -10.12
N LEU A 210 13.37 6.42 -9.92
CA LEU A 210 12.65 5.78 -11.04
C LEU A 210 12.05 6.81 -12.00
N ASP A 211 11.50 7.90 -11.48
CA ASP A 211 10.95 8.99 -12.31
C ASP A 211 12.04 9.64 -13.17
N ILE A 212 13.22 9.90 -12.60
CA ILE A 212 14.40 10.43 -13.32
C ILE A 212 14.87 9.44 -14.40
N GLN A 213 14.97 8.15 -14.07
CA GLN A 213 15.39 7.13 -15.04
C GLN A 213 14.39 7.04 -16.20
N SER A 214 13.10 7.05 -15.91
CA SER A 214 12.05 7.01 -16.92
C SER A 214 12.10 8.25 -17.82
N LEU A 215 12.30 9.44 -17.25
CA LEU A 215 12.40 10.69 -18.01
C LEU A 215 13.62 10.70 -18.94
N ASN A 216 14.80 10.35 -18.42
CA ASN A 216 16.06 10.52 -19.14
C ASN A 216 16.35 9.37 -20.11
N ARG A 217 15.81 8.17 -19.87
CA ARG A 217 16.20 6.95 -20.60
C ARG A 217 15.03 6.12 -21.11
N GLY A 218 13.79 6.51 -20.83
CA GLY A 218 12.59 5.75 -21.22
C GLY A 218 12.40 4.41 -20.50
N ALA A 219 13.28 4.05 -19.55
CA ALA A 219 13.28 2.77 -18.83
C ALA A 219 13.66 2.96 -17.36
N THR A 220 13.34 1.99 -16.51
CA THR A 220 13.57 2.09 -15.05
C THR A 220 14.40 0.93 -14.48
N PRO A 221 15.70 0.80 -14.83
CA PRO A 221 16.51 -0.35 -14.43
C PRO A 221 16.62 -0.53 -12.90
N PHE A 222 16.54 0.55 -12.12
CA PHE A 222 16.57 0.46 -10.66
C PHE A 222 15.36 -0.27 -10.08
N ARG A 223 14.24 -0.35 -10.82
CA ARG A 223 13.05 -1.08 -10.41
C ARG A 223 13.35 -2.56 -10.09
N LYS A 224 14.32 -3.17 -10.77
CA LYS A 224 14.78 -4.55 -10.50
C LYS A 224 15.38 -4.69 -9.10
N ARG A 225 15.98 -3.63 -8.56
CA ARG A 225 16.59 -3.61 -7.22
C ARG A 225 15.55 -3.63 -6.11
N LEU A 226 14.29 -3.28 -6.41
CA LEU A 226 13.17 -3.30 -5.46
C LEU A 226 12.63 -4.71 -5.16
N ASN A 227 13.22 -5.76 -5.74
CA ASN A 227 12.92 -7.18 -5.44
C ASN A 227 11.43 -7.53 -5.51
N GLY A 228 10.69 -6.95 -6.47
CA GLY A 228 9.23 -7.15 -6.56
C GLY A 228 8.47 -6.73 -5.30
N LEU A 229 9.00 -5.77 -4.52
CA LEU A 229 8.51 -5.31 -3.23
C LEU A 229 8.51 -6.40 -2.14
N LYS A 230 9.37 -7.42 -2.25
CA LYS A 230 9.70 -8.35 -1.16
C LYS A 230 10.88 -7.77 -0.39
N LEU A 231 10.58 -6.86 0.54
CA LEU A 231 11.59 -6.08 1.27
C LEU A 231 11.73 -6.58 2.71
N ASN A 232 12.92 -6.35 3.25
CA ASN A 232 13.32 -6.61 4.63
C ASN A 232 14.30 -5.49 5.05
N PRO A 233 14.72 -5.41 6.33
CA PRO A 233 15.61 -4.35 6.81
C PRO A 233 16.90 -4.19 5.99
N ALA A 234 17.59 -5.29 5.68
CA ALA A 234 18.82 -5.28 4.89
C ALA A 234 18.60 -4.72 3.48
N LEU A 235 17.48 -5.07 2.84
CA LEU A 235 17.13 -4.56 1.52
C LEU A 235 16.80 -3.07 1.54
N ILE A 236 16.20 -2.55 2.61
CA ILE A 236 15.94 -1.10 2.75
C ILE A 236 17.26 -0.32 2.78
N ASN A 237 18.21 -0.74 3.62
CA ASN A 237 19.53 -0.11 3.70
C ASN A 237 20.24 -0.16 2.33
N ARG A 238 20.22 -1.32 1.67
CA ARG A 238 20.80 -1.47 0.33
C ARG A 238 20.14 -0.57 -0.71
N ILE A 239 18.80 -0.50 -0.72
CA ILE A 239 18.06 0.36 -1.66
C ILE A 239 18.40 1.83 -1.42
N PHE A 240 18.50 2.26 -0.17
CA PHE A 240 18.89 3.62 0.19
C PHE A 240 20.27 3.96 -0.39
N THR A 241 21.29 3.15 -0.08
CA THR A 241 22.66 3.38 -0.58
C THR A 241 22.74 3.33 -2.11
N GLU A 242 22.18 2.31 -2.75
CA GLU A 242 22.21 2.18 -4.22
C GLU A 242 21.43 3.33 -4.90
N ALA A 243 20.37 3.86 -4.28
CA ALA A 243 19.61 4.97 -4.84
C ALA A 243 20.43 6.27 -4.84
N ILE A 244 21.17 6.54 -3.76
CA ILE A 244 22.09 7.68 -3.65
C ILE A 244 23.15 7.61 -4.74
N GLU A 245 23.84 6.47 -4.84
CA GLU A 245 24.89 6.25 -5.84
C GLU A 245 24.37 6.50 -7.26
N LYS A 246 23.15 6.05 -7.56
CA LYS A 246 22.54 6.26 -8.89
C LYS A 246 22.16 7.71 -9.15
N LEU A 247 21.65 8.41 -8.14
CA LEU A 247 21.32 9.84 -8.27
C LEU A 247 22.58 10.68 -8.49
N GLU A 248 23.68 10.36 -7.80
CA GLU A 248 24.98 10.99 -8.00
C GLU A 248 25.56 10.69 -9.39
N GLN A 249 25.50 9.44 -9.85
CA GLN A 249 25.95 9.05 -11.20
C GLN A 249 25.20 9.77 -12.33
N TYR A 250 23.97 10.22 -12.07
CA TYR A 250 23.19 10.98 -13.04
C TYR A 250 23.39 12.48 -12.95
N ASP A 251 24.15 12.96 -11.96
CA ASP A 251 24.27 14.38 -11.62
C ASP A 251 22.88 15.04 -11.45
N GLN A 252 21.95 14.30 -10.82
CA GLN A 252 20.57 14.73 -10.54
C GLN A 252 20.23 14.55 -9.06
N ASN A 253 21.24 14.61 -8.19
CA ASN A 253 21.06 14.43 -6.75
C ASN A 253 20.61 15.73 -6.06
N TYR A 254 19.40 16.19 -6.39
CA TYR A 254 18.74 17.33 -5.74
C TYR A 254 18.02 16.93 -4.44
N TYR A 255 18.25 15.71 -3.94
CA TYR A 255 17.56 15.13 -2.79
C TYR A 255 18.49 14.93 -1.58
N ARG A 256 19.54 15.76 -1.45
CA ARG A 256 20.53 15.68 -0.37
C ARG A 256 19.90 15.84 1.02
N GLU A 257 18.95 16.75 1.16
CA GLU A 257 18.21 16.96 2.42
C GLU A 257 17.39 15.71 2.79
N LEU A 258 16.60 15.19 1.85
CA LEU A 258 15.88 13.92 2.02
C LEU A 258 16.82 12.76 2.42
N GLN A 259 18.02 12.69 1.83
CA GLN A 259 19.03 11.68 2.20
C GLN A 259 19.52 11.86 3.64
N SER A 260 19.80 13.09 4.05
CA SER A 260 20.19 13.41 5.43
C SER A 260 19.10 13.01 6.42
N ASP A 261 17.84 13.36 6.15
CA ASP A 261 16.71 13.04 7.01
C ASP A 261 16.50 11.53 7.15
N ILE A 262 16.56 10.79 6.02
CA ILE A 262 16.49 9.32 6.03
C ILE A 262 17.62 8.75 6.89
N ALA A 263 18.86 9.22 6.70
CA ALA A 263 20.01 8.74 7.46
C ALA A 263 19.86 9.00 8.97
N GLN A 264 19.40 10.19 9.36
CA GLN A 264 19.16 10.55 10.76
C GLN A 264 18.10 9.65 11.40
N LEU A 265 17.00 9.39 10.70
CA LEU A 265 15.96 8.45 11.16
C LEU A 265 16.50 7.03 11.28
N MET A 266 17.24 6.54 10.27
CA MET A 266 17.82 5.19 10.27
C MET A 266 18.80 4.94 11.43
N ILE A 267 19.59 5.95 11.82
CA ILE A 267 20.52 5.86 12.95
C ILE A 267 19.81 5.54 14.27
N THR A 268 18.53 5.94 14.41
CA THR A 268 17.74 5.63 15.62
C THR A 268 17.37 4.15 15.75
N GLY A 269 17.56 3.35 14.70
CA GLY A 269 17.30 1.91 14.70
C GLY A 269 15.82 1.55 14.61
N GLY A 270 15.49 0.32 15.01
CA GLY A 270 14.12 -0.18 15.03
C GLY A 270 13.60 -0.84 13.75
N LEU A 271 14.39 -0.83 12.65
CA LEU A 271 13.98 -1.53 11.41
C LEU A 271 13.74 -3.02 11.62
N GLU A 272 14.54 -3.68 12.46
CA GLU A 272 14.41 -5.11 12.79
C GLU A 272 13.16 -5.44 13.62
N GLU A 273 12.49 -4.44 14.19
CA GLU A 273 11.23 -4.61 14.90
C GLU A 273 10.03 -4.67 13.94
N LEU A 274 10.19 -4.18 12.70
CA LEU A 274 9.14 -4.16 11.71
C LEU A 274 9.06 -5.48 10.94
N SER A 275 7.84 -5.94 10.67
CA SER A 275 7.65 -7.10 9.81
C SER A 275 8.01 -6.80 8.36
N ASN A 276 8.47 -7.79 7.61
CA ASN A 276 8.78 -7.64 6.17
C ASN A 276 7.57 -7.15 5.35
N ASP A 277 6.36 -7.53 5.73
CA ASP A 277 5.14 -7.09 5.06
C ASP A 277 4.83 -5.62 5.35
N GLU A 278 5.07 -5.15 6.58
CA GLU A 278 4.95 -3.75 6.97
C GLU A 278 6.01 -2.88 6.29
N ILE A 279 7.28 -3.31 6.31
CA ILE A 279 8.38 -2.65 5.59
C ILE A 279 8.02 -2.48 4.12
N SER A 280 7.59 -3.58 3.49
CA SER A 280 7.24 -3.57 2.07
C SER A 280 6.07 -2.62 1.78
N TYR A 281 5.06 -2.59 2.67
CA TYR A 281 3.90 -1.72 2.51
C TYR A 281 4.26 -0.24 2.70
N LEU A 282 4.96 0.13 3.78
CA LEU A 282 5.41 1.50 4.07
C LEU A 282 6.28 2.06 2.94
N PHE A 283 7.22 1.27 2.46
CA PHE A 283 8.07 1.64 1.34
C PHE A 283 7.23 1.92 0.08
N THR A 284 6.26 1.05 -0.21
CA THR A 284 5.37 1.22 -1.38
C THR A 284 4.45 2.43 -1.22
N LEU A 285 3.99 2.73 -0.01
CA LEU A 285 3.21 3.92 0.30
C LEU A 285 4.02 5.19 0.05
N GLY A 286 5.29 5.22 0.47
CA GLY A 286 6.24 6.28 0.15
C GLY A 286 6.41 6.47 -1.35
N MET A 287 6.62 5.39 -2.09
CA MET A 287 6.67 5.45 -3.56
C MET A 287 5.39 6.04 -4.17
N SER A 288 4.23 5.72 -3.59
CA SER A 288 2.91 6.12 -4.12
C SER A 288 2.60 7.59 -3.88
N LEU A 289 3.12 8.16 -2.78
CA LEU A 289 2.88 9.53 -2.34
C LEU A 289 4.01 10.51 -2.71
N ASN A 290 5.07 10.03 -3.38
CA ASN A 290 6.28 10.80 -3.70
C ASN A 290 6.04 12.20 -4.29
N LYS A 291 4.98 12.37 -5.10
CA LYS A 291 4.66 13.65 -5.76
C LYS A 291 4.37 14.79 -4.78
N GLN A 292 3.88 14.47 -3.57
CA GLN A 292 3.61 15.46 -2.52
C GLN A 292 4.90 16.04 -1.92
N PHE A 293 6.03 15.35 -2.09
CA PHE A 293 7.33 15.69 -1.49
C PHE A 293 8.37 16.16 -2.50
N LYS A 294 7.97 16.50 -3.73
CA LYS A 294 8.93 16.99 -4.74
C LYS A 294 9.57 18.29 -4.25
N THR A 295 10.90 18.30 -4.15
CA THR A 295 11.69 19.52 -4.06
C THR A 295 11.70 20.23 -5.43
N LYS A 296 11.67 21.57 -5.42
CA LYS A 296 11.81 22.34 -6.66
C LYS A 296 13.21 22.12 -7.22
N LYS A 297 13.34 21.95 -8.54
CA LYS A 297 14.65 21.94 -9.20
C LYS A 297 15.27 23.35 -9.09
N PRO A 298 16.60 23.48 -8.94
CA PRO A 298 17.27 24.79 -8.91
C PRO A 298 16.91 25.70 -10.10
N GLU A 299 16.71 25.13 -11.29
CA GLU A 299 16.39 25.87 -12.53
C GLU A 299 14.97 26.49 -12.56
N GLU A 300 14.05 26.14 -11.65
CA GLU A 300 12.73 26.78 -11.57
C GLU A 300 12.73 28.11 -10.80
N THR A 301 13.89 28.51 -10.25
CA THR A 301 14.04 29.71 -9.42
C THR A 301 14.57 30.92 -10.20
N GLU A 302 15.14 30.75 -11.39
CA GLU A 302 15.75 31.85 -12.17
C GLU A 302 14.80 32.56 -13.16
N ASN A 303 13.56 32.08 -13.35
CA ASN A 303 12.58 32.72 -14.26
C ASN A 303 11.46 33.47 -13.53
N LYS A 304 11.71 33.92 -12.30
CA LYS A 304 10.82 34.82 -11.55
C LYS A 304 11.62 35.88 -10.80
N GLU A 305 12.38 36.67 -11.54
CA GLU A 305 12.74 38.05 -11.16
C GLU A 305 12.42 38.98 -12.32
#